data_AF-A0A2E5BVY1-F1
#
_entry.id   AF-A0A2E5BVY1-F1
#
_cell.length_a   1.000
_cell.length_b   1.000
_cell.length_c   1.000
_cell.angle_alpha   90.00
_cell.angle_beta   90.00
_cell.angle_gamma   90.00
#
_symmetry.space_group_name_H-M   'P 1'
#
loop_
_entity.id
_entity.type
_entity.pdbx_description
1 polymer ?
#
loop_
_entity_poly.entity_id
_entity_poly.type
_entity_poly.pdbx_seq_one_letter_code
_entity_poly.pdbx_strand_id
1 'polypeptide(L)' 'MTLHEDPRRFLIHLFQAALRAVQPEYCLPPHLPAPPAGRLVILAAGKAAASMAATA' A
#
# COMPACT_ATOMS: atom_id res chain seq x y z
N MET A 1 -25.51 10.66 -8.63
CA MET A 1 -25.40 10.16 -7.24
C MET A 1 -24.53 11.15 -6.48
N THR A 2 -25.16 12.19 -5.95
CA THR A 2 -24.49 13.23 -5.16
C THR A 2 -24.06 12.62 -3.84
N LEU A 3 -22.78 12.74 -3.49
CA LEU A 3 -22.14 12.16 -2.28
C LEU A 3 -22.74 12.66 -0.94
N HIS A 4 -23.81 13.46 -0.99
CA HIS A 4 -24.45 14.15 0.14
C HIS A 4 -25.58 13.34 0.81
N GLU A 5 -26.14 12.32 0.16
CA GLU A 5 -27.32 11.59 0.70
C GLU A 5 -26.95 10.45 1.68
N ASP A 6 -25.68 10.02 1.70
CA ASP A 6 -25.20 9.00 2.65
C ASP A 6 -23.80 9.37 3.18
N PRO A 7 -23.73 10.17 4.26
CA PRO A 7 -22.47 10.59 4.86
C PRO A 7 -21.57 9.43 5.31
N ARG A 8 -22.16 8.32 5.77
CA ARG A 8 -21.39 7.15 6.23
C ARG A 8 -20.65 6.53 5.04
N ARG A 9 -21.35 6.30 3.94
CA ARG A 9 -20.74 5.72 2.73
C ARG A 9 -19.64 6.63 2.19
N PHE A 10 -19.84 7.94 2.21
CA PHE A 10 -18.81 8.90 1.82
C PHE A 10 -17.56 8.80 2.71
N LEU A 11 -17.72 8.78 4.03
CA LEU A 11 -16.59 8.67 4.96
C LEU A 11 -15.85 7.33 4.85
N ILE A 12 -16.57 6.22 4.68
CA ILE A 12 -15.94 4.91 4.43
C ILE A 12 -15.15 4.95 3.12
N HIS A 13 -15.68 5.58 2.07
CA HIS A 13 -14.95 5.70 0.81
C HIS A 13 -13.65 6.49 0.99
N LEU A 14 -13.67 7.61 1.72
CA LEU A 14 -12.46 8.38 2.04
C LEU A 14 -11.46 7.55 2.84
N PHE A 15 -11.93 6.80 3.84
CA PHE A 15 -11.07 5.90 4.61
C PHE A 15 -10.43 4.82 3.74
N GLN A 16 -11.18 4.20 2.84
CA GLN A 16 -10.65 3.20 1.90
C GLN A 16 -9.65 3.80 0.90
N ALA A 17 -9.83 5.07 0.50
CA ALA A 17 -8.84 5.79 -0.29
C ALA A 17 -7.54 6.01 0.49
N ALA A 18 -7.63 6.43 1.75
CA ALA A 18 -6.48 6.60 2.63
C ALA A 18 -5.75 5.27 2.90
N LEU A 19 -6.48 4.18 3.14
CA LEU A 19 -5.88 2.85 3.31
C LEU A 19 -5.12 2.41 2.06
N ARG A 20 -5.70 2.60 0.86
CA ARG A 20 -5.01 2.26 -0.39
C ARG A 20 -3.72 3.06 -0.58
N ALA A 21 -3.71 4.34 -0.18
CA ALA A 21 -2.51 5.17 -0.28
C ALA A 21 -1.34 4.68 0.58
N VAL A 22 -1.60 3.90 1.65
CA VAL A 22 -0.58 3.37 2.55
C VAL A 22 -0.32 1.87 2.39
N GLN A 23 -1.02 1.21 1.47
CA GLN A 23 -0.79 -0.21 1.17
C GLN A 23 0.53 -0.38 0.40
N PRO A 24 1.41 -1.33 0.81
CA PRO A 24 2.74 -1.49 0.23
C PRO A 24 2.75 -1.57 -1.30
N GLU A 25 1.82 -2.34 -1.87
CA GLU A 25 1.67 -2.55 -3.31
C GLU A 25 1.56 -1.25 -4.13
N TYR A 26 1.04 -0.18 -3.53
CA TYR A 26 0.82 1.10 -4.20
C TYR A 26 1.90 2.13 -3.85
N CYS A 27 2.37 2.15 -2.61
CA CYS A 27 3.28 3.19 -2.13
C CYS A 27 4.76 2.79 -2.24
N LEU A 28 5.10 1.51 -2.19
CA LEU A 28 6.49 1.03 -2.13
C LEU A 28 7.22 1.03 -3.48
N PRO A 29 6.64 0.60 -4.62
CA PRO A 29 7.38 0.39 -5.86
C PRO A 29 8.19 1.61 -6.36
N PRO A 30 7.68 2.86 -6.28
CA PRO A 30 8.44 4.04 -6.71
C PRO A 30 9.70 4.33 -5.88
N HIS A 31 9.83 3.73 -4.70
CA HIS A 31 10.95 3.94 -3.79
C HIS A 31 11.99 2.81 -3.82
N LEU A 32 11.72 1.75 -4.58
CA LEU A 32 12.64 0.64 -4.73
C LEU A 32 13.65 0.93 -5.84
N PRO A 33 14.90 0.47 -5.69
CA PRO A 33 15.84 0.48 -6.80
C PRO A 33 15.35 -0.49 -7.90
N ALA A 34 15.94 -0.36 -9.09
CA ALA A 34 15.74 -1.37 -10.12
C ALA A 34 16.18 -2.76 -9.59
N PRO A 35 15.47 -3.85 -9.96
CA PRO A 35 15.81 -5.19 -9.49
C PRO A 35 17.26 -5.54 -9.85
N PRO A 36 18.11 -5.94 -8.88
CA PRO A 36 19.49 -6.28 -9.16
C PRO A 36 19.59 -7.59 -9.94
N ALA A 37 20.64 -7.75 -10.72
CA ALA A 37 20.94 -9.03 -11.35
C ALA A 37 21.39 -10.06 -10.31
N GLY A 38 20.95 -11.31 -10.46
CA GLY A 38 21.36 -12.42 -9.60
C GLY A 38 20.44 -12.62 -8.38
N ARG A 39 21.02 -12.95 -7.23
CA ARG A 39 20.27 -13.31 -6.01
C ARG A 39 19.96 -12.07 -5.18
N LEU A 40 18.67 -11.80 -4.99
CA LEU A 40 18.16 -10.79 -4.06
C LEU A 40 17.87 -11.43 -2.69
N VAL A 41 18.35 -10.80 -1.61
CA VAL A 41 18.03 -11.18 -0.23
C VAL A 41 17.30 -9.99 0.41
N ILE A 42 16.07 -10.22 0.86
CA ILE A 42 15.23 -9.19 1.50
C ILE A 42 15.24 -9.41 3.00
N LEU A 43 15.65 -8.39 3.75
CA LEU A 43 15.55 -8.35 5.21
C LEU A 43 14.39 -7.44 5.59
N ALA A 44 13.31 -8.03 6.11
CA ALA A 44 12.13 -7.28 6.54
C ALA A 44 11.83 -7.55 8.01
N ALA A 45 11.46 -6.51 8.74
CA ALA A 45 11.12 -6.57 10.16
C ALA A 45 9.96 -5.63 10.49
N GLY A 46 9.18 -6.00 11.52
CA GLY A 46 8.00 -5.25 11.97
C GLY A 46 6.67 -5.81 11.48
N LYS A 47 5.57 -5.16 11.88
CA LYS A 47 4.20 -5.68 11.69
C LYS A 47 3.81 -5.87 10.22
N ALA A 48 4.33 -5.05 9.32
CA ALA A 48 4.08 -5.12 7.89
C ALA A 48 5.20 -5.82 7.10
N ALA A 49 6.16 -6.47 7.78
CA ALA A 49 7.35 -7.03 7.14
C ALA A 49 7.01 -7.98 5.99
N ALA A 50 6.04 -8.88 6.19
CA ALA A 50 5.66 -9.87 5.19
C ALA A 50 5.06 -9.23 3.93
N SER A 51 4.15 -8.25 4.07
CA SER A 51 3.54 -7.59 2.91
C SER A 51 4.51 -6.65 2.19
N MET A 52 5.39 -5.98 2.93
CA MET A 52 6.47 -5.18 2.35
C MET A 52 7.44 -6.06 1.56
N ALA A 53 7.85 -7.20 2.13
CA ALA A 53 8.76 -8.14 1.46
C ALA A 53 8.13 -8.79 0.22
N ALA A 54 6.81 -9.03 0.21
CA ALA A 54 6.11 -9.55 -0.95
C ALA A 54 6.01 -8.54 -2.12
N THR A 55 6.12 -7.24 -1.80
CA THR A 55 6.05 -6.15 -2.78
C THR A 55 7.43 -5.72 -3.29
N ALA A 56 8.49 -5.99 -2.50
CA ALA A 56 9.84 -5.52 -2.72
C ALA A 56 10.60 -6.23 -3.85
#